data_AF-A0A1Q8CGL8-F1
#
_entry.id   AF-A0A1Q8CGL8-F1
#
_cell.length_a   1.000
_cell.length_b   1.000
_cell.length_c   1.000
_cell.angle_alpha   90.00
_cell.angle_beta   90.00
_cell.angle_gamma   90.00
#
_symmetry.space_group_name_H-M   'P 1'
#
loop_
_entity.id
_entity.type
_entity.pdbx_description
1 polymer ?
#
loop_
_entity_poly.entity_id
_entity_poly.type
_entity_poly.pdbx_seq_one_letter_code
_entity_poly.pdbx_strand_id
1 'polypeptide(L)'
;MGGFLVKSVPRLPDFDAYPLRAVLLSVATVCVGISALISLRTVAPRLRTGEARSLVYFDHIARRYPTGRGAFIENYVRLATDEGRFLENVIEQVWANSLVARRKFRRVSYAVTFLGLAMVTSGLAVIVHRAWDL
;
A
#
# COMPACT_ATOMS: atom_id res chain seq x y z
N MET A 1 16.61 -10.46 -6.07
CA MET A 1 15.24 -11.01 -6.05
C MET A 1 14.56 -11.04 -7.43
N GLY A 2 14.66 -10.02 -8.28
CA GLY A 2 14.01 -10.00 -9.61
C GLY A 2 14.40 -11.15 -10.57
N GLY A 3 15.66 -11.59 -10.54
CA GLY A 3 16.13 -12.69 -11.40
C GLY A 3 15.57 -14.08 -11.06
N PHE A 4 15.07 -14.29 -9.84
CA PHE A 4 14.45 -15.56 -9.44
C PHE A 4 13.01 -15.64 -9.97
N LEU A 5 12.25 -14.54 -9.86
CA LEU A 5 10.90 -14.44 -10.42
C LEU A 5 10.90 -14.66 -11.94
N VAL A 6 11.86 -14.10 -12.68
CA VAL A 6 11.96 -14.27 -14.14
C VAL A 6 12.30 -15.71 -14.54
N LYS A 7 13.09 -16.43 -13.73
CA LYS A 7 13.43 -17.83 -14.00
C LYS A 7 12.30 -18.80 -13.67
N SER A 8 11.39 -18.43 -12.79
CA SER A 8 10.27 -19.26 -12.36
C SER A 8 8.99 -19.06 -13.16
N VAL A 9 8.98 -18.14 -14.14
CA VAL A 9 7.83 -17.98 -15.06
C VAL A 9 7.77 -19.19 -15.99
N PRO A 10 6.64 -19.91 -16.05
CA PRO A 10 6.47 -21.04 -16.95
C PRO A 10 6.62 -20.59 -18.41
N ARG A 11 7.32 -21.41 -19.20
CA ARG A 11 7.56 -21.20 -20.63
C ARG A 11 6.48 -21.93 -21.43
N LEU A 12 6.29 -21.54 -22.70
CA LEU A 12 5.33 -22.19 -23.61
C LEU A 12 5.43 -23.73 -23.61
N PRO A 13 6.64 -24.35 -23.66
CA PRO A 13 6.76 -25.81 -23.62
C PRO A 13 6.31 -26.46 -22.30
N ASP A 14 6.31 -25.72 -21.19
CA ASP A 14 5.90 -26.24 -19.88
C ASP A 14 4.38 -26.49 -19.82
N PHE A 15 3.61 -25.78 -20.65
CA PHE A 15 2.16 -25.97 -20.74
C PHE A 15 1.78 -27.28 -21.43
N ASP A 16 2.61 -27.75 -22.36
CA ASP A 16 2.39 -29.03 -23.05
C ASP A 16 2.86 -30.21 -22.19
N ALA A 17 4.01 -30.06 -21.52
CA ALA A 17 4.59 -31.13 -20.70
C ALA A 17 3.92 -31.29 -19.32
N TYR A 18 3.60 -30.17 -18.66
CA TYR A 18 3.05 -30.14 -17.30
C TYR A 18 1.96 -29.07 -17.14
N PRO A 19 0.80 -29.22 -17.81
CA PRO A 19 -0.22 -28.17 -17.94
C PRO A 19 -0.70 -27.66 -16.57
N LEU A 20 -0.98 -28.55 -15.62
CA LEU A 20 -1.48 -28.17 -14.30
C LEU A 20 -0.46 -27.36 -13.50
N ARG A 21 0.82 -27.75 -13.54
CA ARG A 21 1.91 -27.03 -12.87
C ARG A 21 2.12 -25.65 -13.50
N ALA A 22 2.14 -25.59 -14.83
CA ALA A 22 2.31 -24.34 -15.57
C ALA A 22 1.18 -23.35 -15.27
N VAL A 23 -0.06 -23.82 -15.20
CA VAL A 23 -1.22 -22.98 -14.81
C VAL A 23 -1.07 -22.47 -13.38
N LEU A 24 -0.77 -23.34 -12.40
CA LEU A 24 -0.61 -22.94 -11.00
C LEU A 24 0.50 -21.89 -10.80
N LEU A 25 1.65 -22.06 -11.46
CA LEU A 25 2.74 -21.07 -11.42
C LEU A 25 2.38 -19.76 -12.11
N SER A 26 1.60 -19.81 -13.18
CA SER A 26 1.09 -18.60 -13.86
C SER A 26 0.17 -17.81 -12.94
N VAL A 27 -0.77 -18.48 -12.28
CA VAL A 27 -1.67 -17.87 -11.29
C VAL A 27 -0.88 -17.26 -10.13
N ALA A 28 0.11 -17.99 -9.59
CA ALA A 28 0.98 -17.48 -8.54
C ALA A 28 1.70 -16.19 -8.96
N THR A 29 2.28 -16.19 -10.17
CA THR A 29 3.00 -15.03 -10.74
C THR A 29 2.09 -13.82 -10.89
N VAL A 30 0.87 -14.01 -11.41
CA VAL A 30 -0.13 -12.93 -11.53
C VAL A 30 -0.51 -12.38 -10.16
N CYS A 31 -0.74 -13.24 -9.17
CA CYS A 31 -1.08 -12.83 -7.82
C CYS A 31 0.04 -12.02 -7.15
N VAL A 32 1.30 -12.42 -7.30
CA VAL A 32 2.46 -11.64 -6.85
C VAL A 32 2.49 -10.27 -7.53
N GLY A 33 2.29 -10.21 -8.85
CA GLY A 33 2.25 -8.97 -9.61
C GLY A 33 1.17 -8.01 -9.12
N ILE A 34 -0.04 -8.52 -8.87
CA ILE A 34 -1.16 -7.74 -8.31
C ILE A 34 -0.82 -7.24 -6.90
N SER A 35 -0.31 -8.11 -6.02
CA SER A 35 0.10 -7.74 -4.67
C SER A 35 1.14 -6.62 -4.65
N ALA A 36 2.17 -6.74 -5.50
CA ALA A 36 3.22 -5.74 -5.66
C ALA A 36 2.65 -4.41 -6.17
N LEU A 37 1.77 -4.44 -7.19
CA LEU A 37 1.14 -3.23 -7.73
C LEU A 37 0.27 -2.52 -6.70
N ILE A 38 -0.53 -3.25 -5.91
CA ILE A 38 -1.37 -2.69 -4.85
C ILE A 38 -0.49 -2.07 -3.76
N SER A 39 0.59 -2.75 -3.38
CA SER A 39 1.55 -2.27 -2.37
C SER A 39 2.21 -0.97 -2.82
N LEU A 40 2.76 -0.93 -4.04
CA LEU A 40 3.34 0.27 -4.64
C LEU A 40 2.33 1.43 -4.68
N ARG A 41 1.10 1.18 -5.12
CA ARG A 41 0.02 2.19 -5.15
C ARG A 41 -0.45 2.65 -3.77
N THR A 42 -0.20 1.88 -2.72
CA THR A 42 -0.57 2.22 -1.34
C THR A 42 0.48 3.07 -0.66
N VAL A 43 1.76 2.82 -0.96
CA VAL A 43 2.89 3.63 -0.51
C VAL A 43 2.98 4.93 -1.30
N ALA A 44 2.67 4.92 -2.60
CA ALA A 44 2.72 6.10 -3.46
C ALA A 44 1.99 7.30 -2.82
N PRO A 45 2.68 8.42 -2.59
CA PRO A 45 2.09 9.59 -1.94
C PRO A 45 0.98 10.14 -2.83
N ARG A 46 -0.26 10.02 -2.37
CA ARG A 46 -1.43 10.64 -3.00
C ARG A 46 -1.95 11.72 -2.06
N LEU A 47 -1.25 12.84 -2.03
CA LEU A 47 -1.73 14.06 -1.40
C LEU A 47 -2.81 14.63 -2.32
N ARG A 48 -4.08 14.29 -2.07
CA ARG A 48 -5.18 15.05 -2.65
C ARG A 48 -5.16 16.40 -1.97
N THR A 49 -4.73 17.41 -2.72
CA THR A 49 -4.82 18.82 -2.35
C THR A 49 -6.29 19.23 -2.33
N GLY A 50 -6.93 19.00 -1.19
CA GLY A 50 -8.31 19.36 -0.90
C GLY A 50 -8.35 19.75 0.57
N GLU A 51 -7.70 20.88 0.85
CA GLU A 51 -7.86 21.80 1.97
C GLU A 51 -8.47 21.26 3.27
N ALA A 52 -7.58 20.93 4.22
CA ALA A 52 -7.78 21.35 5.61
C ALA A 52 -6.82 22.51 5.87
N ARG A 53 -7.35 23.73 6.09
CA ARG A 53 -6.58 24.91 6.51
C ARG A 53 -6.21 24.82 7.99
N SER A 54 -5.72 23.65 8.41
CA SER A 54 -5.42 23.38 9.81
C SER A 54 -3.94 23.62 10.09
N LEU A 55 -3.66 24.41 11.13
CA LEU A 55 -2.30 24.64 11.63
C LEU A 55 -1.65 23.39 12.25
N VAL A 56 -2.39 22.28 12.33
CA VAL A 56 -1.89 20.97 12.78
C VAL A 56 -1.59 20.05 11.57
N TYR A 57 -2.01 20.42 10.35
CA TYR A 57 -1.79 19.62 9.15
C TYR A 57 -0.40 19.87 8.53
N PHE A 58 0.43 18.83 8.42
CA PHE A 58 1.81 18.98 7.96
C PHE A 58 1.97 19.59 6.55
N ASP A 59 1.12 19.23 5.58
CA ASP A 59 1.21 19.78 4.21
C ASP A 59 0.72 21.23 4.16
N HIS A 60 -0.24 21.61 5.02
CA HIS A 60 -0.61 23.02 5.19
C HIS A 60 0.55 23.84 5.77
N ILE A 61 1.21 23.32 6.81
CA ILE A 61 2.39 23.98 7.42
C ILE A 61 3.51 24.14 6.39
N ALA A 62 3.86 23.07 5.67
CA ALA A 62 4.93 23.08 4.68
C ALA A 62 4.67 24.08 3.53
N ARG A 63 3.41 24.20 3.08
CA ARG A 63 3.02 25.15 2.02
C ARG A 63 2.93 26.59 2.51
N ARG A 64 2.36 26.81 3.71
CA ARG A 64 2.05 28.15 4.23
C ARG A 64 3.24 28.79 4.93
N TYR A 65 4.13 27.99 5.51
CA TYR A 65 5.29 28.45 6.29
C TYR A 65 6.58 27.75 5.85
N PRO A 66 7.00 27.86 4.57
CA PRO A 66 8.18 27.14 4.05
C PRO A 66 9.49 27.53 4.74
N THR A 67 9.63 28.78 5.18
CA THR A 67 10.81 29.30 5.89
C THR A 67 10.47 30.10 7.16
N GLY A 68 9.18 30.32 7.42
CA GLY A 68 8.68 31.21 8.48
C GLY A 68 8.35 30.50 9.78
N ARG A 69 9.33 29.85 10.43
CA ARG A 69 9.11 29.13 11.72
C ARG A 69 8.54 30.03 12.81
N GLY A 70 9.04 31.27 12.92
CA GLY A 70 8.54 32.23 13.91
C GLY A 70 7.06 32.57 13.70
N ALA A 71 6.68 32.89 12.46
CA ALA A 71 5.30 33.16 12.09
C ALA A 71 4.38 31.95 12.28
N PHE A 72 4.88 30.72 12.07
CA PHE A 72 4.14 29.51 12.40
C PHE A 72 3.87 29.39 13.91
N ILE A 73 4.90 29.55 14.74
CA ILE A 73 4.78 29.45 16.20
C ILE A 73 3.80 30.49 16.73
N GLU A 74 3.89 31.74 16.28
CA GLU A 74 2.99 32.82 16.70
C GLU A 74 1.52 32.49 16.38
N ASN A 75 1.24 32.08 15.15
CA ASN A 75 -0.11 31.70 14.74
C ASN A 75 -0.61 30.44 15.46
N TYR A 76 0.28 29.49 15.74
CA TYR A 76 -0.06 28.28 16.48
C TYR A 76 -0.42 28.59 17.94
N VAL A 77 0.39 29.42 18.62
CA VAL A 77 0.12 29.85 20.00
C VAL A 77 -1.20 30.62 20.06
N ARG A 78 -1.46 31.50 19.09
CA ARG A 78 -2.74 32.23 18.98
C ARG A 78 -3.94 31.30 18.77
N LEU A 79 -3.78 30.22 17.99
CA LEU A 79 -4.82 29.20 17.85
C LEU A 79 -5.01 28.43 19.16
N ALA A 80 -3.92 28.08 19.84
CA ALA A 80 -3.95 27.31 21.09
C ALA A 80 -4.60 28.07 22.26
N THR A 81 -4.63 29.41 22.23
CA THR A 81 -5.37 30.21 23.22
C THR A 81 -6.90 30.15 23.04
N ASP A 82 -7.38 29.68 21.89
CA ASP A 82 -8.80 29.38 21.64
C ASP A 82 -9.00 27.86 21.71
N GLU A 83 -9.24 27.36 22.92
CA GLU A 83 -9.30 25.92 23.21
C GLU A 83 -10.35 25.19 22.36
N GLY A 84 -11.49 25.84 22.09
CA GLY A 84 -12.55 25.29 21.25
C GLY A 84 -12.10 25.11 19.80
N ARG A 85 -11.53 26.15 19.19
CA ARG A 85 -11.01 26.07 17.81
C ARG A 85 -9.81 25.15 17.69
N PHE A 86 -8.95 25.11 18.70
CA PHE A 86 -7.83 24.20 18.73
C PHE A 86 -8.30 22.74 18.75
N LEU A 87 -9.25 22.40 19.62
CA LEU A 87 -9.80 21.06 19.72
C LEU A 87 -10.49 20.62 18.42
N GLU A 88 -11.26 21.50 17.78
CA GLU A 88 -11.88 21.25 16.48
C GLU A 88 -10.85 20.86 15.42
N ASN A 89 -9.74 21.61 15.31
CA ASN A 89 -8.64 21.32 14.40
C ASN A 89 -7.99 19.94 14.65
N VAL A 90 -7.80 19.58 15.91
CA VAL A 90 -7.24 18.27 16.29
C VAL A 90 -8.21 17.14 15.93
N ILE A 91 -9.49 17.28 16.23
CA ILE A 91 -10.52 16.28 15.90
C ILE A 91 -10.61 16.10 14.38
N GLU A 92 -10.59 17.19 13.61
CA GLU A 92 -10.58 17.14 12.15
C GLU A 92 -9.37 16.36 11.61
N GLN A 93 -8.16 16.61 12.14
CA GLN A 93 -6.96 15.86 11.79
C GLN A 93 -7.08 14.37 12.14
N VAL A 94 -7.57 14.04 13.34
CA VAL A 94 -7.78 12.65 13.77
C VAL A 94 -8.75 11.94 12.85
N TRP A 95 -9.86 12.58 12.50
CA TRP A 95 -10.84 12.07 11.55
C TRP A 95 -10.24 11.84 10.16
N ALA A 96 -9.56 12.84 9.61
CA ALA A 96 -8.94 12.78 8.29
C ALA A 96 -7.88 11.66 8.22
N ASN A 97 -7.01 11.57 9.23
CA ASN A 97 -5.99 10.52 9.32
C ASN A 97 -6.61 9.14 9.44
N SER A 98 -7.67 8.98 10.23
CA SER A 98 -8.40 7.71 10.37
C SER A 98 -9.01 7.26 9.04
N LEU A 99 -9.59 8.18 8.26
CA LEU A 99 -10.15 7.86 6.93
C LEU A 99 -9.06 7.46 5.91
N VAL A 100 -7.90 8.10 5.95
CA VAL A 100 -6.74 7.74 5.11
C VAL A 100 -6.17 6.40 5.52
N ALA A 101 -5.98 6.18 6.82
CA ALA A 101 -5.50 4.92 7.40
C ALA A 101 -6.41 3.76 7.00
N ARG A 102 -7.74 3.89 7.20
CA ARG A 102 -8.73 2.87 6.78
C ARG A 102 -8.60 2.50 5.31
N ARG A 103 -8.44 3.50 4.43
CA ARG A 103 -8.27 3.27 2.99
C ARG A 103 -6.95 2.57 2.66
N LYS A 104 -5.85 2.93 3.32
CA LYS A 104 -4.53 2.28 3.14
C LYS A 104 -4.54 0.86 3.68
N PHE A 105 -5.00 0.64 4.91
CA PHE A 105 -5.10 -0.69 5.51
C PHE A 105 -5.95 -1.65 4.69
N ARG A 106 -7.07 -1.20 4.13
CA ARG A 106 -7.87 -2.05 3.23
C ARG A 106 -7.10 -2.48 1.98
N ARG A 107 -6.30 -1.59 1.39
CA ARG A 107 -5.44 -1.94 0.24
C ARG A 107 -4.31 -2.89 0.63
N VAL A 108 -3.67 -2.67 1.78
CA VAL A 108 -2.67 -3.59 2.32
C VAL A 108 -3.29 -4.96 2.52
N SER A 109 -4.50 -5.04 3.08
CA SER A 109 -5.22 -6.30 3.28
C SER A 109 -5.38 -7.05 1.95
N TYR A 110 -5.85 -6.38 0.88
CA TYR A 110 -5.91 -7.01 -0.45
C TYR A 110 -4.54 -7.47 -0.96
N ALA A 111 -3.49 -6.66 -0.81
CA ALA A 111 -2.15 -7.06 -1.23
C ALA A 111 -1.66 -8.32 -0.50
N VAL A 112 -1.90 -8.40 0.81
CA VAL A 112 -1.57 -9.57 1.63
C VAL A 112 -2.39 -10.79 1.21
N THR A 113 -3.69 -10.63 0.93
CA THR A 113 -4.52 -11.73 0.42
C THR A 113 -3.98 -12.30 -0.89
N PHE A 114 -3.62 -11.44 -1.85
CA PHE A 114 -3.04 -11.90 -3.12
C PHE A 114 -1.68 -12.57 -2.92
N LEU A 115 -0.85 -12.07 -2.00
CA LEU A 115 0.42 -12.71 -1.67
C LEU A 115 0.20 -14.10 -1.08
N GLY A 116 -0.74 -14.24 -0.13
CA GLY A 116 -1.11 -15.53 0.43
C GLY A 116 -1.61 -16.52 -0.63
N LEU A 117 -2.46 -16.06 -1.55
CA LEU A 117 -2.94 -16.88 -2.67
C LEU A 117 -1.79 -17.33 -3.59
N ALA A 118 -0.82 -16.45 -3.85
CA ALA A 118 0.37 -16.81 -4.61
C ALA A 118 1.21 -17.88 -3.92
N MET A 119 1.38 -17.78 -2.60
CA MET A 119 2.12 -18.77 -1.82
C MET A 119 1.44 -20.14 -1.85
N VAL A 120 0.12 -20.19 -1.67
CA VAL A 120 -0.67 -21.43 -1.72
C VAL A 120 -0.59 -22.08 -3.11
N THR A 121 -0.84 -21.31 -4.18
CA THR A 121 -0.83 -21.84 -5.55
C THR A 121 0.57 -22.27 -5.98
N SER A 122 1.62 -21.55 -5.61
CA SER A 122 3.01 -21.97 -5.83
C SER A 122 3.36 -23.24 -5.05
N GLY A 123 2.89 -23.38 -3.80
CA GLY A 123 3.08 -24.59 -3.00
C GLY A 123 2.41 -25.81 -3.64
N LEU A 124 1.17 -25.65 -4.11
CA LEU A 124 0.45 -26.71 -4.84
C LEU A 124 1.18 -27.11 -6.12
N ALA A 125 1.77 -26.16 -6.86
CA ALA A 125 2.54 -26.46 -8.06
C ALA A 125 3.74 -27.38 -7.77
N VAL A 126 4.40 -27.20 -6.62
CA VAL A 126 5.51 -28.05 -6.18
C VAL A 126 5.02 -29.46 -5.81
N ILE A 127 3.89 -29.56 -5.10
CA ILE A 127 3.30 -30.85 -4.73
C ILE A 127 2.90 -31.63 -5.97
N VAL A 128 2.22 -30.99 -6.92
CA VAL A 128 1.82 -31.60 -8.20
C VAL A 128 3.03 -32.10 -8.97
N HIS A 129 4.11 -31.31 -9.02
CA HIS A 129 5.35 -31.73 -9.69
C HIS A 129 5.94 -32.98 -9.04
N ARG A 130 6.04 -32.99 -7.70
CA ARG A 130 6.57 -34.14 -6.94
C ARG A 130 5.72 -35.40 -7.07
N ALA A 131 4.40 -35.25 -7.13
CA ALA A 131 3.48 -36.38 -7.30
C ALA A 131 3.52 -36.97 -8.72
N TRP A 132 3.97 -36.19 -9.71
CA TRP A 132 4.17 -36.68 -11.07
C TRP A 132 5.49 -37.44 -11.24
N ASP A 133 6.50 -37.12 -10.44
CA ASP A 133 7.82 -37.76 -10.48
C ASP A 133 7.89 -39.07 -9.64
N LEU A 134 6.82 -39.42 -8.93
CA LEU A 134 6.66 -40.67 -8.16
C LEU A 134 5.92 -41.72 -8.98
#